data_AF-A0A552HBI8-F1
#
_entry.id   AF-A0A552HBI8-F1
#
_cell.length_a   1.000
_cell.length_b   1.000
_cell.length_c   1.000
_cell.angle_alpha   90.00
_cell.angle_beta   90.00
_cell.angle_gamma   90.00
#
_symmetry.space_group_name_H-M   'P 1'
#
loop_
_entity.id
_entity.type
_entity.pdbx_description
1 polymer ?
#
loop_
_entity_poly.entity_id
_entity_poly.type
_entity_poly.pdbx_seq_one_letter_code
_entity_poly.pdbx_strand_id
1 'polypeptide(L)'
;MDELRQRYLYQRSAGQLLEGTVTLLLVSPLLAIAGFYDPPFRVRAEESVSLTVDDGEEILSGRIDVLVWLNQFWVVIVESKKTALSVWTALPQTLAYLMANPQPEKPSFALVTNGDDLLLVKLRANVHHYALSRVFAPFISREELYRVLPILKHIAAAIK
;
A
#
# COMPACT_ATOMS: atom_id res chain seq x y z
N MET A 1 -16.66 6.10 4.50
CA MET A 1 -15.32 6.66 4.75
C MET A 1 -15.16 7.14 6.17
N ASP A 2 -16.11 7.92 6.71
CA ASP A 2 -16.03 8.41 8.10
C ASP A 2 -16.02 7.29 9.13
N GLU A 3 -16.90 6.30 8.99
CA GLU A 3 -16.95 5.15 9.89
C GLU A 3 -15.68 4.28 9.83
N LEU A 4 -15.13 4.05 8.62
CA LEU A 4 -13.84 3.37 8.42
C LEU A 4 -12.74 4.09 9.20
N ARG A 5 -12.63 5.42 9.01
CA ARG A 5 -11.65 6.24 9.71
C ARG A 5 -11.85 6.15 11.22
N GLN A 6 -13.08 6.31 11.71
CA GLN A 6 -13.37 6.29 13.15
C GLN A 6 -12.96 4.96 13.79
N ARG A 7 -13.31 3.82 13.18
CA ARG A 7 -12.94 2.47 13.67
C ARG A 7 -11.42 2.30 13.67
N TYR A 8 -10.76 2.77 12.62
CA TYR A 8 -9.30 2.69 12.50
C TYR A 8 -8.58 3.56 13.55
N LEU A 9 -9.03 4.81 13.74
CA LEU A 9 -8.52 5.72 14.76
C LEU A 9 -8.70 5.15 16.18
N TYR A 10 -9.85 4.54 16.46
CA TYR A 10 -10.11 3.92 17.75
C TYR A 10 -9.08 2.82 18.07
N GLN A 11 -8.82 1.92 17.13
CA GLN A 11 -7.85 0.84 17.34
C GLN A 11 -6.42 1.37 17.43
N ARG A 12 -6.04 2.33 16.57
CA ARG A 12 -4.72 2.96 16.63
C ARG A 12 -4.49 3.74 17.93
N SER A 13 -5.54 4.25 18.57
CA SER A 13 -5.41 4.96 19.85
C SER A 13 -4.81 4.10 20.96
N ALA A 14 -4.88 2.76 20.83
CA ALA A 14 -4.29 1.81 21.76
C ALA A 14 -2.81 1.49 21.50
N GLY A 15 -2.23 1.96 20.38
CA GLY A 15 -0.82 1.72 20.04
C GLY A 15 -0.58 1.56 18.54
N GLN A 16 0.62 1.06 18.19
CA GLN A 16 0.94 0.68 16.82
C GLN A 16 0.10 -0.54 16.39
N LEU A 17 -0.33 -0.55 15.13
CA LEU A 17 -1.15 -1.63 14.58
C LEU A 17 -0.27 -2.57 13.78
N LEU A 18 -0.41 -3.88 14.02
CA LEU A 18 0.23 -4.90 13.20
C LEU A 18 -0.31 -4.87 11.76
N GLU A 19 0.50 -5.38 10.82
CA GLU A 19 0.19 -5.45 9.39
C GLU A 19 -1.19 -6.06 9.09
N GLY A 20 -1.55 -7.15 9.79
CA GLY A 20 -2.85 -7.79 9.64
C GLY A 20 -4.02 -6.89 10.07
N THR A 21 -3.82 -6.10 11.13
CA THR A 21 -4.82 -5.14 11.61
C THR A 21 -4.95 -3.94 10.67
N VAL A 22 -3.84 -3.43 10.15
CA VAL A 22 -3.83 -2.40 9.08
C VAL A 22 -4.56 -2.92 7.84
N THR A 23 -4.27 -4.17 7.45
CA THR A 23 -4.91 -4.83 6.31
C THR A 23 -6.42 -4.94 6.51
N LEU A 24 -6.86 -5.35 7.70
CA LEU A 24 -8.27 -5.56 8.01
C LEU A 24 -9.07 -4.25 8.12
N LEU A 25 -8.50 -3.22 8.75
CA LEU A 25 -9.26 -2.03 9.16
C LEU A 25 -9.09 -0.83 8.24
N LEU A 26 -7.99 -0.76 7.47
CA LEU A 26 -7.71 0.34 6.55
C LEU A 26 -7.73 -0.14 5.11
N VAL A 27 -6.83 -1.06 4.77
CA VAL A 27 -6.57 -1.44 3.37
C VAL A 27 -7.76 -2.16 2.76
N SER A 28 -8.22 -3.27 3.35
CA SER A 28 -9.32 -4.06 2.78
C SER A 28 -10.60 -3.23 2.63
N PRO A 29 -11.04 -2.44 3.62
CA PRO A 29 -12.20 -1.58 3.45
C PRO A 29 -12.01 -0.53 2.35
N LEU A 30 -10.81 0.06 2.23
CA LEU A 30 -10.52 1.06 1.20
C LEU A 30 -10.58 0.46 -0.21
N LEU A 31 -10.00 -0.73 -0.40
CA LEU A 31 -10.03 -1.47 -1.65
C LEU A 31 -11.44 -1.93 -2.03
N ALA A 32 -12.24 -2.34 -1.05
CA ALA A 32 -13.65 -2.69 -1.25
C ALA A 32 -14.45 -1.51 -1.77
N ILE A 33 -14.32 -0.33 -1.14
CA ILE A 33 -15.04 0.88 -1.57
C ILE A 33 -14.55 1.36 -2.95
N ALA A 34 -13.31 1.06 -3.31
CA ALA A 34 -12.74 1.34 -4.63
C ALA A 34 -13.12 0.33 -5.72
N GLY A 35 -13.75 -0.81 -5.36
CA GLY A 35 -14.23 -1.82 -6.31
C GLY A 35 -13.20 -2.90 -6.69
N PHE A 36 -12.09 -3.02 -5.96
CA PHE A 36 -11.04 -4.01 -6.27
C PHE A 36 -11.41 -5.46 -5.90
N TYR A 37 -12.57 -5.70 -5.28
CA TYR A 37 -13.09 -7.06 -5.03
C TYR A 37 -14.20 -7.46 -6.00
N ASP A 38 -14.60 -6.56 -6.91
CA ASP A 38 -15.63 -6.83 -7.91
C ASP A 38 -15.01 -7.39 -9.20
N PRO A 39 -15.74 -8.18 -10.00
CA PRO A 39 -15.22 -8.67 -11.29
C PRO A 39 -14.71 -7.52 -12.21
N PRO A 40 -13.59 -7.71 -12.93
CA PRO A 40 -12.78 -8.92 -13.09
C PRO A 40 -11.66 -9.09 -12.05
N PHE A 41 -11.62 -8.25 -11.02
CA PHE A 41 -10.53 -8.22 -10.05
C PHE A 41 -10.48 -9.50 -9.20
N ARG A 42 -9.27 -10.06 -9.07
CA ARG A 42 -8.99 -11.17 -8.15
C ARG A 42 -7.73 -10.84 -7.37
N VAL A 43 -7.82 -10.98 -6.05
CA VAL A 43 -6.68 -10.80 -5.14
C VAL A 43 -5.81 -12.05 -5.16
N ARG A 44 -4.50 -11.86 -5.16
CA ARG A 44 -3.49 -12.89 -4.89
C ARG A 44 -2.55 -12.35 -3.82
N ALA A 45 -2.20 -13.19 -2.85
CA ALA A 45 -1.11 -12.88 -1.93
C ALA A 45 0.20 -13.36 -2.55
N GLU A 46 1.24 -12.52 -2.47
CA GLU A 46 2.63 -12.93 -2.74
C GLU A 46 3.26 -13.43 -1.43
N GLU A 47 4.41 -14.11 -1.55
CA GLU A 47 5.19 -14.48 -0.37
C GLU A 47 5.66 -13.24 0.38
N SER A 48 5.42 -13.21 1.69
CA SER A 48 5.88 -12.10 2.52
C SER A 48 7.39 -12.10 2.61
N VAL A 49 7.98 -10.91 2.48
CA VAL A 49 9.44 -10.74 2.47
C VAL A 49 9.88 -10.04 3.74
N SER A 50 10.94 -10.58 4.37
CA SER A 50 11.62 -9.92 5.48
C SER A 50 12.40 -8.71 4.96
N LEU A 51 12.18 -7.56 5.56
CA LEU A 51 12.93 -6.34 5.30
C LEU A 51 13.88 -6.09 6.46
N THR A 52 15.17 -5.97 6.16
CA THR A 52 16.20 -5.59 7.14
C THR A 52 16.84 -4.30 6.67
N VAL A 53 16.83 -3.28 7.53
CA VAL A 53 17.36 -1.96 7.24
C VAL A 53 18.33 -1.59 8.34
N ASP A 54 19.56 -1.28 7.95
CA ASP A 54 20.57 -0.74 8.85
C ASP A 54 20.47 0.79 8.81
N ASP A 55 20.01 1.38 9.91
CA ASP A 55 19.91 2.85 10.07
C ASP A 55 21.18 3.44 10.73
N GLY A 56 22.27 2.67 10.78
CA GLY A 56 23.56 3.07 11.37
C GLY A 56 23.62 2.96 12.89
N GLU A 57 22.48 3.04 13.58
CA GLU A 57 22.38 2.83 15.04
C GLU A 57 21.77 1.47 15.43
N GLU A 58 20.79 1.00 14.66
CA GLU A 58 20.09 -0.25 14.90
C GLU A 58 19.74 -0.94 13.57
N ILE A 59 19.78 -2.28 13.59
CA ILE A 59 19.26 -3.10 12.50
C ILE A 59 17.75 -3.24 12.71
N LEU A 60 16.98 -2.49 11.92
CA LEU A 60 15.53 -2.58 11.89
C LEU A 60 15.12 -3.80 11.08
N SER A 61 14.31 -4.67 11.67
CA SER A 61 13.72 -5.81 10.97
C SER A 61 12.20 -5.68 10.95
N GLY A 62 11.62 -5.91 9.79
CA GLY A 62 10.17 -5.92 9.57
C GLY A 62 9.78 -6.90 8.48
N ARG A 63 8.48 -6.97 8.23
CA ARG A 63 7.88 -7.81 7.21
C ARG A 63 7.12 -6.95 6.21
N ILE A 64 7.10 -7.41 4.97
CA ILE A 64 6.31 -6.83 3.91
C ILE A 64 5.30 -7.88 3.46
N ASP A 65 4.02 -7.56 3.64
CA ASP A 65 2.92 -8.31 3.04
C ASP A 65 2.52 -7.65 1.71
N VAL A 66 2.36 -8.46 0.67
CA VAL A 66 2.05 -7.97 -0.67
C VAL A 66 0.81 -8.67 -1.21
N LEU A 67 -0.14 -7.85 -1.65
CA LEU A 67 -1.36 -8.29 -2.32
C LEU A 67 -1.37 -7.75 -3.76
N VAL A 68 -1.82 -8.55 -4.71
CA VAL A 68 -1.73 -8.26 -6.15
C VAL A 68 -3.09 -8.44 -6.83
N TRP A 69 -3.40 -7.49 -7.71
CA TRP A 69 -4.59 -7.50 -8.58
C TRP A 69 -4.19 -7.37 -10.04
N LEU A 70 -4.68 -8.32 -10.85
CA LEU A 70 -4.51 -8.37 -12.32
C LEU A 70 -3.06 -8.20 -12.80
N ASN A 71 -2.07 -8.51 -11.96
CA ASN A 71 -0.65 -8.23 -12.20
C ASN A 71 -0.42 -6.76 -12.64
N GLN A 72 -1.21 -5.81 -12.15
CA GLN A 72 -1.09 -4.39 -12.50
C GLN A 72 -1.23 -3.47 -11.29
N PHE A 73 -1.78 -3.96 -10.17
CA PHE A 73 -1.86 -3.20 -8.93
C PHE A 73 -1.37 -4.02 -7.75
N TRP A 74 -0.35 -3.50 -7.06
CA TRP A 74 0.24 -4.06 -5.86
C TRP A 74 -0.18 -3.25 -4.65
N VAL A 75 -0.45 -3.92 -3.54
CA VAL A 75 -0.64 -3.30 -2.24
C VAL A 75 0.41 -3.88 -1.33
N VAL A 76 1.32 -3.01 -0.88
CA VAL A 76 2.49 -3.34 -0.08
C VAL A 76 2.24 -2.81 1.32
N ILE A 77 2.00 -3.72 2.27
CA ILE A 77 1.83 -3.39 3.68
C ILE A 77 3.14 -3.68 4.40
N VAL A 78 3.68 -2.66 5.07
CA VAL A 78 4.92 -2.74 5.84
C VAL A 78 4.59 -2.91 7.32
N GLU A 79 5.21 -3.90 7.97
CA GLU A 79 5.04 -4.14 9.39
C GLU A 79 5.61 -2.96 10.21
N SER A 80 4.78 -2.37 11.07
CA SER A 80 5.23 -1.40 12.06
C SER A 80 5.57 -2.11 13.38
N LYS A 81 6.75 -2.71 13.48
CA LYS A 81 7.31 -3.02 14.82
C LYS A 81 7.91 -1.76 15.44
N LYS A 82 8.47 -1.89 16.66
CA LYS A 82 8.84 -0.81 17.62
C LYS A 82 9.46 0.45 17.01
N THR A 83 10.19 0.33 15.91
CA THR A 83 10.57 1.43 15.03
C THR A 83 9.66 1.41 13.81
N ALA A 84 8.72 2.36 13.74
CA ALA A 84 7.77 2.42 12.64
C ALA A 84 8.53 2.56 11.31
N LEU A 85 8.60 1.49 10.52
CA LEU A 85 9.24 1.53 9.22
C LEU A 85 8.48 2.50 8.32
N SER A 86 9.21 3.41 7.71
CA SER A 86 8.63 4.36 6.78
C SER A 86 8.20 3.67 5.49
N VAL A 87 7.15 4.17 4.84
CA VAL A 87 6.78 3.76 3.48
C VAL A 87 7.93 3.92 2.48
N TRP A 88 8.86 4.85 2.73
CA TRP A 88 10.07 5.05 1.93
C TRP A 88 11.00 3.84 1.95
N THR A 89 11.07 3.15 3.08
CA THR A 89 11.94 1.98 3.28
C THR A 89 11.49 0.80 2.43
N ALA A 90 10.19 0.70 2.14
CA ALA A 90 9.64 -0.34 1.27
C ALA A 90 9.61 0.05 -0.22
N LEU A 91 9.98 1.28 -0.59
CA LEU A 91 9.95 1.72 -1.98
C LEU A 91 10.87 0.89 -2.90
N PRO A 92 12.14 0.58 -2.54
CA PRO A 92 12.99 -0.26 -3.37
C PRO A 92 12.38 -1.64 -3.65
N GLN A 93 11.88 -2.31 -2.61
CA GLN A 93 11.21 -3.61 -2.74
C GLN A 93 9.93 -3.50 -3.58
N THR A 94 9.14 -2.44 -3.39
CA THR A 94 7.94 -2.17 -4.19
C THR A 94 8.28 -2.04 -5.66
N LEU A 95 9.32 -1.28 -6.01
CA LEU A 95 9.77 -1.12 -7.39
C LEU A 95 10.26 -2.44 -7.99
N ALA A 96 10.95 -3.28 -7.20
CA ALA A 96 11.36 -4.62 -7.64
C ALA A 96 10.15 -5.48 -8.04
N TYR A 97 9.08 -5.48 -7.24
CA TYR A 97 7.83 -6.17 -7.59
C TYR A 97 7.19 -5.63 -8.87
N LEU A 98 7.09 -4.31 -9.00
CA LEU A 98 6.50 -3.68 -10.20
C LEU A 98 7.33 -3.97 -11.46
N MET A 99 8.66 -4.02 -11.35
CA MET A 99 9.57 -4.33 -12.46
C MET A 99 9.56 -5.82 -12.84
N ALA A 100 9.26 -6.71 -11.89
CA ALA A 100 9.07 -8.13 -12.13
C ALA A 100 7.71 -8.48 -12.76
N ASN A 101 6.87 -7.48 -13.07
CA ASN A 101 5.58 -7.69 -13.69
C ASN A 101 5.72 -8.41 -15.05
N PRO A 102 5.00 -9.55 -15.27
CA PRO A 102 5.01 -10.25 -16.55
C PRO A 102 4.37 -9.47 -17.73
N GLN A 103 3.74 -8.31 -17.50
CA GLN A 103 3.11 -7.45 -18.51
C GLN A 103 3.79 -6.06 -18.59
N PRO A 104 5.05 -5.97 -19.03
CA PRO A 104 5.83 -4.71 -19.06
C PRO A 104 5.25 -3.64 -20.01
N GLU A 105 4.39 -4.05 -20.95
CA GLU A 105 3.71 -3.17 -21.89
C GLU A 105 2.56 -2.35 -21.27
N LYS A 106 2.19 -2.63 -20.01
CA LYS A 106 1.16 -1.91 -19.27
C LYS A 106 1.73 -1.17 -18.06
N PRO A 107 1.17 0.00 -17.70
CA PRO A 107 1.57 0.67 -16.49
C PRO A 107 1.19 -0.18 -15.27
N SER A 108 2.05 -0.18 -14.28
CA SER A 108 1.81 -0.86 -13.00
C SER A 108 1.70 0.17 -11.88
N PHE A 109 0.92 -0.13 -10.87
CA PHE A 109 0.63 0.75 -9.76
C PHE A 109 0.91 0.04 -8.44
N ALA A 110 1.32 0.79 -7.43
CA ALA A 110 1.35 0.28 -6.07
C ALA A 110 0.73 1.27 -5.07
N LEU A 111 0.12 0.72 -4.03
CA LEU A 111 -0.16 1.40 -2.77
C LEU A 111 0.79 0.84 -1.72
N VAL A 112 1.68 1.67 -1.19
CA VAL A 112 2.59 1.32 -0.09
C VAL A 112 2.05 1.94 1.19
N THR A 113 1.96 1.16 2.26
CA THR A 113 1.43 1.64 3.54
C THR A 113 2.04 0.94 4.74
N ASN A 114 2.29 1.69 5.80
CA ASN A 114 2.54 1.16 7.15
C ASN A 114 1.32 1.37 8.08
N GLY A 115 0.16 1.67 7.48
CA GLY A 115 -1.05 2.09 8.17
C GLY A 115 -1.12 3.60 8.42
N ASP A 116 -0.03 4.20 8.88
CA ASP A 116 0.02 5.62 9.20
C ASP A 116 0.05 6.49 7.93
N ASP A 117 0.81 6.02 6.94
CA ASP A 117 1.07 6.67 5.67
C ASP A 117 0.58 5.83 4.50
N LEU A 118 0.13 6.50 3.44
CA LEU A 118 -0.25 5.92 2.15
C LEU A 118 0.59 6.60 1.05
N LEU A 119 1.37 5.83 0.32
CA LEU A 119 2.17 6.28 -0.82
C LEU A 119 1.70 5.56 -2.09
N LEU A 120 1.34 6.32 -3.13
CA LEU A 120 0.98 5.76 -4.43
C LEU A 120 2.19 5.82 -5.36
N VAL A 121 2.49 4.69 -5.99
CA VAL A 121 3.58 4.52 -6.95
C VAL A 121 2.98 4.17 -8.30
N LYS A 122 3.51 4.75 -9.38
CA LYS A 122 3.20 4.37 -10.76
C LYS A 122 4.48 4.06 -11.52
N LEU A 123 4.61 2.85 -12.03
CA LEU A 123 5.63 2.47 -13.00
C LEU A 123 5.05 2.61 -14.42
N ARG A 124 5.75 3.34 -15.30
CA ARG A 124 5.32 3.52 -16.70
C ARG A 124 5.60 2.25 -17.51
N ALA A 125 4.76 1.99 -18.51
CA ALA A 125 4.99 0.91 -19.48
C ALA A 125 6.24 1.20 -20.32
N ASN A 126 7.01 0.15 -20.65
CA ASN A 126 8.16 0.17 -21.58
C ASN A 126 9.31 1.13 -21.24
N VAL A 127 9.22 1.89 -20.15
CA VAL A 127 10.22 2.85 -19.69
C VAL A 127 10.33 2.63 -18.18
N HIS A 128 11.50 2.27 -17.68
CA HIS A 128 11.77 2.09 -16.25
C HIS A 128 11.77 3.42 -15.46
N HIS A 129 10.77 4.26 -15.70
CA HIS A 129 10.50 5.49 -14.98
C HIS A 129 9.28 5.29 -14.09
N TYR A 130 9.44 5.65 -12.83
CA TYR A 130 8.36 5.66 -11.87
C TYR A 130 8.01 7.10 -11.47
N ALA A 131 6.78 7.27 -10.99
CA ALA A 131 6.32 8.50 -10.37
C ALA A 131 5.73 8.16 -9.00
N LEU A 132 5.86 9.10 -8.07
CA LEU A 132 5.36 8.98 -6.70
C LEU A 132 4.34 10.07 -6.45
N SER A 133 3.28 9.73 -5.70
CA SER A 133 2.44 10.76 -5.09
C SER A 133 3.19 11.43 -3.93
N ARG A 134 2.64 12.53 -3.42
CA ARG A 134 2.90 12.89 -2.03
C ARG A 134 2.43 11.77 -1.09
N VAL A 135 2.97 11.71 0.12
CA VAL A 135 2.44 10.83 1.16
C VAL A 135 1.10 11.38 1.64
N PHE A 136 0.12 10.50 1.82
CA PHE A 136 -1.17 10.81 2.44
C PHE A 136 -1.21 10.22 3.84
N ALA A 137 -1.65 11.02 4.82
CA ALA A 137 -1.68 10.63 6.22
C ALA A 137 -3.15 10.53 6.71
N PRO A 138 -3.83 9.39 6.45
CA PRO A 138 -5.24 9.20 6.80
C PRO A 138 -5.53 9.23 8.30
N PHE A 139 -4.52 9.28 9.17
CA PHE A 139 -4.69 9.58 10.60
C PHE A 139 -4.88 11.07 10.86
N ILE A 140 -4.04 11.90 10.24
CA ILE A 140 -3.94 13.33 10.58
C ILE A 140 -5.21 14.07 10.14
N SER A 141 -5.70 13.80 8.93
CA SER A 141 -6.82 14.55 8.35
C SER A 141 -7.76 13.63 7.59
N ARG A 142 -9.06 13.88 7.72
CA ARG A 142 -10.10 13.10 7.04
C ARG A 142 -9.95 13.24 5.53
N GLU A 143 -9.62 14.44 5.09
CA GLU A 143 -9.46 14.84 3.70
C GLU A 143 -8.41 13.99 2.97
N GLU A 144 -7.38 13.51 3.68
CA GLU A 144 -6.34 12.63 3.13
C GLU A 144 -6.95 11.32 2.61
N LEU A 145 -7.78 10.65 3.42
CA LEU A 145 -8.43 9.40 3.03
C LEU A 145 -9.45 9.62 1.89
N TYR A 146 -10.13 10.77 1.90
CA TYR A 146 -11.05 11.17 0.82
C TYR A 146 -10.33 11.52 -0.49
N ARG A 147 -9.06 11.93 -0.45
CA ARG A 147 -8.24 12.16 -1.65
C ARG A 147 -7.69 10.87 -2.24
N VAL A 148 -7.37 9.87 -1.40
CA VAL A 148 -6.85 8.58 -1.86
C VAL A 148 -7.92 7.76 -2.60
N LEU A 149 -9.15 7.75 -2.11
CA LEU A 149 -10.21 6.90 -2.70
C LEU A 149 -10.48 7.18 -4.19
N PRO A 150 -10.63 8.44 -4.66
CA PRO A 150 -10.76 8.73 -6.09
C PRO A 150 -9.57 8.22 -6.90
N ILE A 151 -8.34 8.35 -6.39
CA ILE A 151 -7.13 7.87 -7.09
C ILE A 151 -7.23 6.35 -7.28
N LEU A 152 -7.59 5.62 -6.24
CA LEU A 152 -7.78 4.17 -6.29
C LEU A 152 -8.88 3.76 -7.29
N LYS A 153 -10.00 4.49 -7.33
CA LYS A 153 -11.06 4.26 -8.33
C LYS A 153 -10.58 4.51 -9.76
N HIS A 154 -9.77 5.53 -9.98
CA HIS A 154 -9.18 5.79 -11.30
C HIS A 154 -8.20 4.69 -11.71
N ILE A 155 -7.39 4.18 -10.76
CA ILE A 155 -6.50 3.03 -11.01
C ILE A 155 -7.32 1.80 -11.39
N ALA A 156 -8.34 1.46 -10.59
CA ALA A 156 -9.23 0.34 -10.89
C ALA A 156 -9.84 0.47 -12.30
N ALA A 157 -10.37 1.64 -12.66
CA ALA A 157 -10.92 1.87 -13.99
C ALA A 157 -9.86 1.76 -15.12
N ALA A 158 -8.62 2.13 -14.86
CA ALA A 158 -7.55 2.13 -15.85
C ALA A 158 -6.95 0.74 -16.12
N ILE A 159 -7.05 -0.18 -15.17
CA ILE A 159 -6.47 -1.54 -15.28
C ILE A 159 -7.53 -2.63 -15.50
N LYS A 160 -8.82 -2.25 -15.48
CA LYS A 160 -9.97 -3.14 -15.71
C LYS A 160 -9.98 -3.71 -17.12
#